data_AF-A0A6P3X9U5-F1
#
_entry.id   AF-A0A6P3X9U5-F1
#
_cell.length_a   1.000
_cell.length_b   1.000
_cell.length_c   1.000
_cell.angle_alpha   90.00
_cell.angle_beta   90.00
_cell.angle_gamma   90.00
#
_symmetry.space_group_name_H-M   'P 1'
#
loop_
_entity.id
_entity.type
_entity.pdbx_description
1 polymer ?
#
loop_
_entity_poly.entity_id
_entity_poly.type
_entity_poly.pdbx_seq_one_letter_code
_entity_poly.pdbx_strand_id
1 'polypeptide(L)'
;MYNVQRFSPLCAKIKKPADPSPDCPHQYGYFKIGDDKNCGQFMNCVDGRGYVFNCPEGLAFNPEIYRCDWPDQVSDCDAEAFLGFRCPEVTNSFFRGGEIRFYRSNADCHHYFLCVNGHPRLQNCGKGNAFNELIDACDAAENVTGCEHEAKARINEQVQLF
;
A
#
# COMPACT_ATOMS: atom_id res chain seq x y z
N MET A 1 46.84 -0.49 -7.72
CA MET A 1 46.73 -1.07 -6.36
C MET A 1 45.69 -0.26 -5.61
N TYR A 2 44.42 -0.62 -5.72
CA TYR A 2 43.33 0.10 -5.03
C TYR A 2 43.12 -0.52 -3.66
N ASN A 3 43.26 0.31 -2.64
CA ASN A 3 43.27 -0.05 -1.23
C ASN A 3 41.83 -0.32 -0.79
N VAL A 4 41.44 -1.60 -0.71
CA VAL A 4 40.14 -1.99 -0.15
C VAL A 4 40.23 -1.79 1.36
N GLN A 5 39.69 -0.68 1.86
CA GLN A 5 39.50 -0.49 3.29
C GLN A 5 38.69 -1.67 3.83
N ARG A 6 39.34 -2.57 4.56
CA ARG A 6 38.71 -3.65 5.30
C ARG A 6 37.71 -3.02 6.26
N PHE A 7 36.42 -3.16 5.98
CA PHE A 7 35.38 -2.93 6.98
C PHE A 7 35.68 -3.82 8.19
N SER A 8 35.88 -3.19 9.35
CA SER A 8 36.24 -3.89 10.59
C SER A 8 35.12 -4.88 10.97
N PRO A 9 35.43 -6.14 11.32
CA PRO A 9 34.44 -7.17 11.66
C PRO A 9 33.69 -6.90 12.98
N LEU A 10 34.01 -5.80 13.67
CA LEU A 10 33.46 -5.44 14.99
C LEU A 10 32.05 -4.85 14.94
N CYS A 11 31.57 -4.34 13.79
CA CYS A 11 30.19 -3.85 13.69
C CYS A 11 29.14 -4.99 13.69
N ALA A 12 29.54 -6.24 13.48
CA ALA A 12 28.61 -7.36 13.34
C ALA A 12 28.16 -8.01 14.67
N LYS A 13 28.69 -7.58 15.83
CA LYS A 13 28.52 -8.31 17.11
C LYS A 13 28.04 -7.50 18.31
N ILE A 14 27.72 -6.22 18.18
CA ILE A 14 27.19 -5.43 19.30
C ILE A 14 25.68 -5.26 19.09
N LYS A 15 24.90 -6.30 19.41
CA LYS A 15 23.47 -6.11 19.70
C LYS A 15 23.42 -5.34 21.03
N LYS A 16 23.40 -4.01 20.97
CA LYS A 16 23.13 -3.21 22.18
C LYS A 16 21.78 -3.67 22.74
N PRO A 17 21.64 -3.78 24.07
CA PRO A 17 20.34 -4.05 24.68
C PRO A 17 19.32 -3.04 24.13
N ALA A 18 18.07 -3.47 23.99
CA ALA A 18 16.99 -2.53 23.75
C ALA A 18 17.04 -1.49 24.89
N ASP A 19 17.18 -0.23 24.54
CA ASP A 19 16.93 0.89 25.46
C ASP A 19 15.57 1.46 25.08
N PRO A 20 14.48 0.91 25.66
CA PRO A 20 13.13 1.33 25.32
C PRO A 20 12.81 2.67 25.98
N SER A 21 11.97 3.45 25.31
CA SER A 21 11.30 4.61 25.90
C SER A 21 9.81 4.27 26.10
N PRO A 22 9.01 5.16 26.71
CA PRO A 22 7.56 4.97 26.78
C PRO A 22 6.90 4.78 25.41
N ASP A 23 7.43 5.45 24.37
CA ASP A 23 6.84 5.46 23.03
C ASP A 23 7.48 4.43 22.09
N CYS A 24 8.74 4.06 22.32
CA CYS A 24 9.55 3.33 21.36
C CYS A 24 10.14 2.03 21.92
N PRO A 25 9.99 0.87 21.23
CA PRO A 25 10.63 -0.39 21.62
C PRO A 25 12.17 -0.28 21.64
N HIS A 26 12.72 0.56 20.77
CA HIS A 26 14.14 0.94 20.76
C HIS A 26 14.27 2.42 20.42
N GLN A 27 15.34 3.08 20.92
CA GLN A 27 15.59 4.50 20.63
C GLN A 27 15.56 4.87 19.13
N TYR A 28 15.92 3.94 18.25
CA TYR A 28 15.95 4.15 16.80
C TYR A 28 15.34 2.94 16.07
N GLY A 29 14.56 3.21 15.03
CA GLY A 29 14.03 2.17 14.15
C GLY A 29 12.67 2.49 13.57
N TYR A 30 12.18 1.59 12.71
CA TYR A 30 10.83 1.63 12.17
C TYR A 30 10.04 0.43 12.68
N PHE A 31 8.86 0.68 13.23
CA PHE A 31 8.04 -0.34 13.88
C PHE A 31 6.63 -0.35 13.29
N LYS A 32 6.10 -1.54 13.02
CA LYS A 32 4.71 -1.71 12.59
C LYS A 32 3.76 -1.17 13.66
N ILE A 33 2.68 -0.52 13.23
CA ILE A 33 1.51 -0.20 14.06
C ILE A 33 0.31 -0.95 13.49
N GLY A 34 -0.57 -1.42 14.37
CA GLY A 34 -1.82 -2.08 14.01
C GLY A 34 -1.72 -3.61 13.90
N ASP A 35 -2.84 -4.22 13.53
CA ASP A 35 -3.01 -5.68 13.43
C ASP A 35 -2.90 -6.17 11.99
N ASP A 36 -3.43 -7.35 11.70
CA ASP A 36 -3.51 -7.95 10.37
C ASP A 36 -4.47 -7.22 9.43
N LYS A 37 -5.44 -6.48 9.96
CA LYS A 37 -6.45 -5.73 9.19
C LYS A 37 -6.17 -4.24 9.12
N ASN A 38 -5.27 -3.72 9.96
CA ASN A 38 -4.91 -2.31 10.04
C ASN A 38 -3.39 -2.14 9.91
N CYS A 39 -2.81 -2.73 8.87
CA CYS A 39 -1.36 -2.85 8.71
C CYS A 39 -0.69 -1.68 7.95
N GLY A 40 -1.45 -0.61 7.67
CA GLY A 40 -1.01 0.54 6.86
C GLY A 40 -0.26 1.64 7.61
N GLN A 41 0.08 1.43 8.89
CA GLN A 41 0.76 2.42 9.73
C GLN A 41 2.09 1.92 10.27
N PHE A 42 3.01 2.86 10.49
CA PHE A 42 4.28 2.58 11.13
C PHE A 42 4.76 3.74 11.97
N MET A 43 5.65 3.45 12.91
CA MET A 43 6.30 4.42 13.77
C MET A 43 7.77 4.52 13.40
N ASN A 44 8.25 5.75 13.21
CA ASN A 44 9.68 6.04 13.17
C ASN A 44 10.13 6.54 14.54
N CYS A 45 11.08 5.84 15.15
CA CYS A 45 11.69 6.22 16.42
C CYS A 45 13.03 6.92 16.17
N VAL A 46 13.19 8.10 16.76
CA VAL A 46 14.44 8.86 16.74
C VAL A 46 14.72 9.37 18.15
N ASP A 47 15.81 8.90 18.75
CA ASP A 47 16.21 9.23 20.11
C ASP A 47 15.10 8.96 21.15
N GLY A 48 14.42 7.82 20.99
CA GLY A 48 13.33 7.40 21.87
C GLY A 48 12.01 8.15 21.69
N ARG A 49 11.90 9.05 20.71
CA ARG A 49 10.64 9.72 20.34
C ARG A 49 10.02 9.06 19.11
N GLY A 50 8.78 8.62 19.24
CA GLY A 50 8.01 7.96 18.18
C GLY A 50 7.21 8.96 17.34
N TYR A 51 7.27 8.80 16.02
CA TYR A 51 6.46 9.56 15.07
C TYR A 51 5.67 8.58 14.20
N VAL A 52 4.34 8.71 14.19
CA VAL A 52 3.45 7.81 13.44
C VAL A 52 3.27 8.33 12.01
N PHE A 53 3.39 7.43 11.05
CA PHE A 53 3.20 7.67 9.63
C PHE A 53 2.22 6.67 9.03
N ASN A 54 1.49 7.11 8.02
CA ASN A 54 0.69 6.24 7.17
C ASN A 54 1.51 5.86 5.93
N CYS A 55 1.40 4.60 5.52
CA CYS A 55 1.81 4.20 4.19
C CYS A 55 0.93 4.90 3.13
N PRO A 56 1.42 5.01 1.88
CA PRO A 56 0.56 5.35 0.75
C PRO A 56 -0.68 4.45 0.72
N GLU A 57 -1.78 4.99 0.22
CA GLU A 57 -3.07 4.31 0.22
C GLU A 57 -2.97 2.89 -0.38
N GLY A 58 -3.54 1.92 0.33
CA GLY A 58 -3.53 0.52 -0.07
C GLY A 58 -2.22 -0.24 0.15
N LEU A 59 -1.18 0.39 0.71
CA LEU A 59 0.07 -0.27 1.07
C LEU A 59 0.17 -0.55 2.57
N ALA A 60 0.87 -1.64 2.90
CA ALA A 60 1.12 -2.10 4.25
C ALA A 60 2.59 -1.86 4.64
N PHE A 61 2.87 -1.55 5.90
CA PHE A 61 4.26 -1.46 6.35
C PHE A 61 4.88 -2.86 6.48
N ASN A 62 5.96 -3.11 5.75
CA ASN A 62 6.72 -4.35 5.81
C ASN A 62 7.93 -4.20 6.77
N PRO A 63 7.93 -4.83 7.96
CA PRO A 63 9.01 -4.72 8.94
C PRO A 63 10.29 -5.48 8.54
N GLU A 64 10.24 -6.38 7.56
CA GLU A 64 11.41 -7.14 7.10
C GLU A 64 12.35 -6.28 6.23
N ILE A 65 11.75 -5.37 5.46
CA ILE A 65 12.45 -4.49 4.51
C ILE A 65 12.35 -3.01 4.87
N TYR A 66 11.68 -2.70 5.98
CA TYR A 66 11.51 -1.35 6.55
C TYR A 66 10.92 -0.33 5.57
N ARG A 67 9.93 -0.73 4.77
CA ARG A 67 9.21 0.15 3.84
C ARG A 67 7.76 -0.31 3.64
N CYS A 68 6.94 0.56 3.07
CA CYS A 68 5.60 0.18 2.61
C CYS A 68 5.71 -0.74 1.39
N ASP A 69 4.93 -1.81 1.39
CA ASP A 69 4.86 -2.82 0.33
C ASP A 69 3.40 -3.23 0.10
N TRP A 70 3.16 -4.07 -0.90
CA TRP A 70 1.85 -4.66 -1.12
C TRP A 70 1.43 -5.49 0.09
N PRO A 71 0.17 -5.41 0.54
CA PRO A 71 -0.30 -6.16 1.71
C PRO A 71 -0.07 -7.67 1.60
N ASP A 72 -0.16 -8.24 0.39
CA ASP A 72 0.09 -9.66 0.12
C ASP A 72 1.58 -10.07 0.23
N GLN A 73 2.49 -9.11 0.31
CA GLN A 73 3.93 -9.32 0.51
C GLN A 73 4.34 -9.07 1.97
N VAL A 74 3.39 -8.75 2.86
CA VAL A 74 3.63 -8.57 4.29
C VAL A 74 3.05 -9.76 5.04
N SER A 75 3.93 -10.57 5.63
CA SER A 75 3.59 -11.84 6.27
C SER A 75 2.49 -11.73 7.33
N ASP A 76 2.45 -10.63 8.08
CA ASP A 76 1.45 -10.35 9.12
C ASP A 76 0.38 -9.34 8.67
N CYS A 77 0.03 -9.28 7.39
CA CYS A 77 -1.12 -8.50 6.90
C CYS A 77 -2.09 -9.36 6.07
N ASP A 78 -3.37 -9.30 6.40
CA ASP A 78 -4.44 -9.88 5.59
C ASP A 78 -4.86 -8.85 4.53
N ALA A 79 -4.42 -9.06 3.28
CA ALA A 79 -4.69 -8.15 2.18
C ALA A 79 -6.19 -7.94 1.91
N GLU A 80 -7.01 -8.98 2.02
CA GLU A 80 -8.45 -8.89 1.75
C GLU A 80 -9.17 -8.13 2.86
N ALA A 81 -8.81 -8.40 4.11
CA ALA A 81 -9.41 -7.71 5.26
C ALA A 81 -8.93 -6.25 5.36
N PHE A 82 -7.67 -5.97 5.06
CA PHE A 82 -7.11 -4.61 5.05
C PHE A 82 -7.73 -3.74 3.95
N LEU A 83 -7.87 -4.28 2.73
CA LEU A 83 -8.43 -3.54 1.60
C LEU A 83 -9.95 -3.61 1.50
N GLY A 84 -10.59 -4.50 2.27
CA GLY A 84 -12.04 -4.71 2.23
C GLY A 84 -12.55 -5.26 0.89
N PHE A 85 -11.68 -5.91 0.12
CA PHE A 85 -12.00 -6.46 -1.20
C PHE A 85 -11.46 -7.88 -1.31
N ARG A 86 -12.23 -8.77 -1.95
CA ARG A 86 -11.84 -10.15 -2.23
C ARG A 86 -11.86 -10.38 -3.73
N CYS A 87 -10.78 -10.96 -4.24
CA CYS A 87 -10.67 -11.30 -5.65
C CYS A 87 -11.73 -12.34 -6.03
N PRO A 88 -12.50 -12.12 -7.10
CA PRO A 88 -13.46 -13.11 -7.59
C PRO A 88 -12.80 -14.45 -7.97
N GLU A 89 -13.41 -15.55 -7.54
CA GLU A 89 -12.93 -16.91 -7.80
C GLU A 89 -12.94 -17.23 -9.31
N VAL A 90 -11.85 -17.82 -9.78
CA VAL A 90 -11.68 -18.19 -11.20
C VAL A 90 -12.01 -19.67 -11.38
N THR A 91 -13.16 -19.96 -11.96
CA THR A 91 -13.65 -21.35 -12.10
C THR A 91 -12.92 -22.14 -13.20
N ASN A 92 -12.29 -21.46 -14.17
CA ASN A 92 -11.60 -22.11 -15.27
C ASN A 92 -10.11 -22.34 -14.98
N SER A 93 -9.81 -23.57 -14.55
CA SER A 93 -8.50 -24.07 -14.14
C SER A 93 -7.43 -24.16 -15.26
N PHE A 94 -7.68 -23.66 -16.47
CA PHE A 94 -6.76 -23.84 -17.60
C PHE A 94 -5.58 -22.85 -17.59
N PHE A 95 -5.75 -21.69 -16.94
CA PHE A 95 -4.70 -20.69 -16.75
C PHE A 95 -4.47 -20.47 -15.25
N ARG A 96 -3.99 -21.50 -14.55
CA ARG A 96 -3.62 -21.38 -13.14
C ARG A 96 -2.31 -20.60 -13.01
N GLY A 97 -2.36 -19.46 -12.32
CA GLY A 97 -1.19 -18.79 -11.73
C GLY A 97 -0.44 -17.87 -12.68
N GLY A 98 -1.03 -16.72 -13.01
CA GLY A 98 -0.34 -15.66 -13.74
C GLY A 98 -1.23 -14.62 -14.41
N GLU A 99 -2.54 -14.87 -14.49
CA GLU A 99 -3.45 -13.89 -15.06
C GLU A 99 -3.71 -12.76 -14.07
N ILE A 100 -3.23 -11.58 -14.44
CA ILE A 100 -3.54 -10.32 -13.76
C ILE A 100 -4.94 -9.92 -14.19
N ARG A 101 -5.84 -9.71 -13.22
CA ARG A 101 -7.22 -9.26 -13.47
C ARG A 101 -7.49 -7.95 -12.78
N PHE A 102 -8.35 -7.15 -13.38
CA PHE A 102 -8.69 -5.82 -12.90
C PHE A 102 -10.16 -5.77 -12.53
N TYR A 103 -10.48 -5.11 -11.42
CA TYR A 103 -11.84 -4.95 -10.93
C TYR A 103 -12.07 -3.52 -10.47
N ARG A 104 -13.12 -2.86 -10.97
CA ARG A 104 -13.49 -1.53 -10.48
C ARG A 104 -13.81 -1.58 -8.98
N SER A 105 -13.42 -0.54 -8.23
CA SER A 105 -13.93 -0.34 -6.88
C SER A 105 -15.40 0.09 -6.92
N ASN A 106 -16.21 -0.44 -6.01
CA ASN A 106 -17.63 -0.05 -5.88
C ASN A 106 -17.82 1.22 -5.04
N ALA A 107 -16.79 1.64 -4.31
CA ALA A 107 -16.84 2.76 -3.37
C ALA A 107 -16.33 4.07 -3.98
N ASP A 108 -15.39 3.99 -4.93
CA ASP A 108 -14.72 5.13 -5.55
C ASP A 108 -14.38 4.78 -7.00
N CYS A 109 -14.86 5.56 -7.97
CA CYS A 109 -14.59 5.28 -9.39
C CYS A 109 -13.11 5.51 -9.76
N HIS A 110 -12.37 6.31 -9.01
CA HIS A 110 -10.94 6.53 -9.20
C HIS A 110 -10.11 5.32 -8.81
N HIS A 111 -10.64 4.37 -8.04
CA HIS A 111 -9.91 3.19 -7.60
C HIS A 111 -10.32 1.91 -8.33
N TYR A 112 -9.36 1.01 -8.42
CA TYR A 112 -9.57 -0.34 -8.91
C TYR A 112 -8.63 -1.31 -8.20
N PHE A 113 -9.00 -2.58 -8.22
CA PHE A 113 -8.24 -3.67 -7.63
C PHE A 113 -7.56 -4.48 -8.72
N LEU A 114 -6.26 -4.66 -8.55
CA LEU A 114 -5.44 -5.58 -9.31
C LEU A 114 -5.34 -6.91 -8.54
N CYS A 115 -5.91 -7.97 -9.09
CA CYS A 115 -5.78 -9.30 -8.50
C CYS A 115 -4.55 -10.01 -9.06
N VAL A 116 -3.54 -10.22 -8.20
CA VAL A 116 -2.30 -10.94 -8.52
C VAL A 116 -2.29 -12.21 -7.68
N ASN A 117 -2.30 -13.37 -8.34
CA ASN A 117 -2.35 -14.68 -7.67
C ASN A 117 -3.51 -14.82 -6.65
N GLY A 118 -4.65 -14.17 -6.92
CA GLY A 118 -5.81 -14.18 -6.02
C GLY A 118 -5.77 -13.15 -4.90
N HIS A 119 -4.68 -12.38 -4.76
CA HIS A 119 -4.58 -11.32 -3.76
C HIS A 119 -4.84 -9.93 -4.38
N PRO A 120 -5.64 -9.08 -3.72
CA PRO A 120 -5.97 -7.77 -4.24
C PRO A 120 -4.88 -6.74 -3.93
N ARG A 121 -4.64 -5.86 -4.89
CA ARG A 121 -3.81 -4.66 -4.73
C ARG A 121 -4.59 -3.46 -5.20
N LEU A 122 -4.80 -2.50 -4.31
CA LEU A 122 -5.49 -1.26 -4.64
C LEU A 122 -4.63 -0.41 -5.59
N GLN A 123 -5.27 0.18 -6.57
CA GLN A 123 -4.68 1.11 -7.54
C GLN A 123 -5.59 2.34 -7.68
N ASN A 124 -5.01 3.44 -8.16
CA ASN A 124 -5.70 4.71 -8.37
C ASN A 124 -5.43 5.22 -9.79
N CYS A 125 -6.51 5.57 -10.52
CA CYS A 125 -6.47 6.08 -11.88
C CYS A 125 -6.00 7.56 -11.99
N GLY A 126 -5.87 8.23 -10.86
CA GLY A 126 -5.48 9.63 -10.75
C GLY A 126 -6.64 10.60 -10.95
N LYS A 127 -6.37 11.86 -10.63
CA LYS A 127 -7.36 12.94 -10.72
C LYS A 127 -7.78 13.17 -12.17
N GLY A 128 -8.88 12.59 -12.58
CA GLY A 128 -9.44 12.77 -13.93
C GLY A 128 -10.23 11.59 -14.38
N ASN A 129 -9.80 10.44 -13.86
CA ASN A 129 -9.96 9.21 -14.57
C ASN A 129 -10.62 8.20 -13.65
N ALA A 130 -11.54 7.45 -14.20
CA ALA A 130 -12.16 6.32 -13.54
C ALA A 130 -11.72 5.02 -14.21
N PHE A 131 -11.81 3.92 -13.49
CA PHE A 131 -11.48 2.63 -14.08
C PHE A 131 -12.60 2.14 -15.00
N ASN A 132 -12.31 1.99 -16.29
CA ASN A 132 -13.24 1.53 -17.30
C ASN A 132 -13.12 0.01 -17.51
N GLU A 133 -14.11 -0.74 -17.01
CA GLU A 133 -14.18 -2.20 -17.09
C GLU A 133 -14.38 -2.74 -18.52
N LEU A 134 -14.81 -1.89 -19.47
CA LEU A 134 -14.99 -2.31 -20.88
C LEU A 134 -13.65 -2.44 -21.63
N ILE A 135 -12.64 -1.70 -21.17
CA ILE A 135 -11.31 -1.64 -21.79
C ILE A 135 -10.19 -2.05 -20.82
N ASP A 136 -10.55 -2.47 -19.61
CA ASP A 136 -9.64 -2.82 -18.51
C ASP A 136 -8.54 -1.78 -18.25
N ALA A 137 -8.91 -0.49 -18.31
CA ALA A 137 -7.96 0.62 -18.17
C ALA A 137 -8.61 1.87 -17.57
N CYS A 138 -7.78 2.80 -17.10
CA CYS A 138 -8.24 4.11 -16.68
C CYS A 138 -8.60 4.97 -17.89
N ASP A 139 -9.79 5.58 -17.85
CA ASP A 139 -10.32 6.49 -18.87
C ASP A 139 -10.87 7.74 -18.17
N ALA A 140 -11.10 8.84 -18.89
CA ALA A 140 -11.74 10.02 -18.33
C ALA A 140 -13.06 9.63 -17.65
N ALA A 141 -13.30 10.10 -16.43
CA ALA A 141 -14.46 9.66 -15.64
C ALA A 141 -15.81 9.89 -16.35
N GLU A 142 -15.87 10.88 -17.24
CA GLU A 142 -17.02 11.22 -18.09
C GLU A 142 -17.33 10.15 -19.15
N ASN A 143 -16.32 9.38 -19.59
CA ASN A 143 -16.47 8.26 -20.52
C ASN A 143 -16.86 6.95 -19.81
N VAL A 144 -16.85 6.95 -18.48
CA VAL A 144 -17.04 5.75 -17.68
C VAL A 144 -18.45 5.73 -17.10
N THR A 145 -19.26 4.79 -17.59
CA THR A 145 -20.65 4.61 -17.15
C THR A 145 -20.74 4.49 -15.63
N GLY A 146 -21.59 5.30 -15.01
CA GLY A 146 -21.83 5.35 -13.57
C GLY A 146 -20.87 6.24 -12.77
N CYS A 147 -19.89 6.86 -13.43
CA CYS A 147 -18.90 7.75 -12.80
C CYS A 147 -19.08 9.22 -13.22
N GLU A 148 -20.20 9.56 -13.85
CA GLU A 148 -20.47 10.90 -14.42
C GLU A 148 -20.60 11.99 -13.34
N HIS A 149 -20.94 11.60 -12.11
CA HIS A 149 -21.06 12.52 -10.98
C HIS A 149 -19.70 12.95 -10.42
N GLU A 150 -18.66 12.11 -10.50
CA GLU A 150 -17.30 12.45 -10.06
C GLU A 150 -16.63 13.49 -10.98
N ALA A 151 -17.05 13.54 -12.25
CA ALA A 151 -16.70 14.62 -13.16
C ALA A 151 -17.21 16.00 -12.68
N LYS A 152 -18.37 16.04 -11.98
CA LYS A 152 -19.03 17.28 -11.54
C LYS A 152 -18.44 17.86 -10.25
N ALA A 153 -17.84 17.04 -9.39
CA ALA A 153 -17.11 17.52 -8.20
C ALA A 153 -15.98 18.50 -8.59
N ARG A 154 -15.43 18.36 -9.81
CA ARG A 154 -14.42 19.27 -10.39
C ARG A 154 -14.92 20.68 -10.63
N ILE A 155 -16.20 20.84 -10.97
CA ILE A 155 -16.77 22.18 -11.23
C ILE A 155 -16.87 22.95 -9.92
N ASN A 156 -17.20 22.30 -8.80
CA ASN A 156 -17.32 22.98 -7.51
C ASN A 156 -15.98 23.25 -6.81
N GLU A 157 -14.94 22.42 -6.98
CA GLU A 157 -13.61 22.70 -6.42
C GLU A 157 -12.88 23.85 -7.16
N GLN A 158 -13.13 24.04 -8.46
CA GLN A 158 -12.56 25.17 -9.21
C GLN A 158 -13.27 26.51 -8.95
N VAL A 159 -14.48 26.50 -8.39
CA VAL A 159 -15.23 27.72 -8.05
C VAL A 159 -14.89 28.25 -6.64
N GLN A 160 -14.20 27.48 -5.79
CA GLN A 160 -13.73 27.94 -4.47
C GLN A 160 -12.36 28.66 -4.50
N LEU A 161 -11.77 28.86 -5.67
CA LEU A 161 -10.53 29.64 -5.86
C LEU A 161 -10.75 30.99 -6.58
N PHE A 162 -12.00 31.45 -6.68
CA PHE A 162 -12.36 32.82 -7.08
C PHE A 162 -13.27 33.48 -6.05
#